data_AF-A0AAD6KNF1-F1
#
_entry.id   AF-A0AAD6KNF1-F1
#
_cell.length_a   1.000
_cell.length_b   1.000
_cell.length_c   1.000
_cell.angle_alpha   90.00
_cell.angle_beta   90.00
_cell.angle_gamma   90.00
#
_symmetry.space_group_name_H-M   'P 1'
#
loop_
_entity.id
_entity.type
_entity.pdbx_description
1 polymer ?
#
loop_
_entity_poly.entity_id
_entity_poly.type
_entity_poly.pdbx_seq_one_letter_code
_entity_poly.pdbx_strand_id
1 'polypeptide(L)'
;MGCPFGTGASGLVLTLLSWHFDAFQQLSRVSVRPMTSISSMADMHEDICTTAERKRAAMIILPFHKQQRLDGSLETARTDFQLVNRRVLGDAPCSVGILVDRGLGGTTQVSASNVSYDITVLFFGGHDDREALAYGARMAEHPGVSLKGYSVLSET
;
A
#
# COMPACT_ATOMS: atom_id res chain seq x y z
N MET A 1 -28.07 5.11 -0.72
CA MET A 1 -28.78 5.05 0.57
C MET A 1 -27.74 4.91 1.66
N GLY A 2 -27.68 5.86 2.59
CA GLY A 2 -26.67 5.92 3.63
C GLY A 2 -26.94 4.89 4.73
N CYS A 3 -25.92 4.13 5.10
CA CYS A 3 -25.94 3.35 6.33
C CYS A 3 -25.38 4.21 7.48
N PRO A 4 -25.96 4.14 8.68
CA PRO A 4 -25.57 5.01 9.79
C PRO A 4 -24.21 4.61 10.33
N PHE A 5 -23.40 5.60 10.70
CA PHE A 5 -22.13 5.40 11.40
C PHE A 5 -22.37 4.66 12.72
N GLY A 6 -21.86 3.44 12.82
CA GLY A 6 -21.79 2.70 14.08
C GLY A 6 -20.78 3.35 15.02
N THR A 7 -21.27 3.88 16.13
CA THR A 7 -20.46 4.33 17.27
C THR A 7 -19.81 3.13 17.96
N GLY A 8 -18.62 2.76 17.49
CA GLY A 8 -17.76 1.72 18.09
C GLY A 8 -16.29 1.98 17.75
N ALA A 9 -15.38 1.11 18.22
CA ALA A 9 -13.93 1.23 18.01
C ALA A 9 -13.54 1.44 16.52
N SER A 10 -14.33 0.93 15.57
CA SER A 10 -14.17 1.17 14.14
C SER A 10 -14.32 2.65 13.74
N GLY A 11 -15.26 3.39 14.36
CA GLY A 11 -15.44 4.82 14.12
C GLY A 11 -14.27 5.68 14.61
N LEU A 12 -13.64 5.28 15.73
CA LEU A 12 -12.46 5.96 16.27
C LEU A 12 -11.23 5.75 15.36
N VAL A 13 -11.02 4.52 14.85
CA VAL A 13 -9.94 4.21 13.91
C VAL A 13 -10.10 5.00 12.60
N LEU A 14 -11.32 5.04 12.05
CA LEU A 14 -11.60 5.82 10.83
C LEU A 14 -11.35 7.32 11.03
N THR A 15 -11.75 7.85 12.18
CA THR A 15 -11.49 9.26 12.51
C THR A 15 -9.98 9.49 12.58
N LEU A 16 -9.24 8.69 13.33
CA LEU A 16 -7.79 8.83 13.45
C LEU A 16 -7.07 8.77 12.10
N LEU A 17 -7.45 7.86 11.21
CA LEU A 17 -6.86 7.77 9.87
C LEU A 17 -7.16 9.02 9.03
N SER A 18 -8.39 9.54 9.08
CA SER A 18 -8.73 10.79 8.39
C SER A 18 -7.86 11.95 8.87
N TRP A 19 -7.69 12.08 10.19
CA TRP A 19 -6.86 13.13 10.77
C TRP A 19 -5.38 13.01 10.36
N HIS A 20 -4.84 11.80 10.31
CA HIS A 20 -3.45 11.58 9.85
C HIS A 20 -3.27 11.98 8.39
N PHE A 21 -4.20 11.60 7.51
CA PHE A 21 -4.13 11.94 6.09
C PHE A 21 -4.33 13.44 5.83
N ASP A 22 -5.24 14.09 6.57
CA ASP A 22 -5.42 15.54 6.49
C ASP A 22 -4.15 16.28 6.92
N ALA A 23 -3.54 15.88 8.03
CA ALA A 23 -2.26 16.45 8.48
C ALA A 23 -1.15 16.24 7.44
N PHE A 24 -1.04 15.04 6.87
CA PHE A 24 -0.05 14.74 5.83
C PHE A 24 -0.26 15.57 4.56
N GLN A 25 -1.51 15.77 4.13
CA GLN A 25 -1.82 16.61 2.97
C GLN A 25 -1.45 18.08 3.21
N GLN A 26 -1.65 18.62 4.42
CA GLN A 26 -1.25 20.00 4.74
C GLN A 26 0.28 20.19 4.78
N LEU A 27 1.02 19.13 5.12
CA LEU A 27 2.47 19.16 5.25
C LEU A 27 3.21 18.68 4.00
N SER A 28 2.50 18.31 2.93
CA SER A 28 3.09 17.79 1.70
C SER A 28 2.42 18.38 0.45
N ARG A 29 3.03 18.15 -0.72
CA ARG A 29 2.42 18.48 -2.02
C ARG A 29 1.51 17.37 -2.55
N VAL A 30 1.21 16.37 -1.72
CA VAL A 30 0.41 15.19 -2.09
C VAL A 30 -1.02 15.40 -1.64
N SER A 31 -1.97 15.31 -2.56
CA SER A 31 -3.39 15.27 -2.20
C SER A 31 -3.79 13.85 -1.80
N VAL A 32 -4.42 13.73 -0.63
CA VAL A 32 -4.96 12.49 -0.08
C VAL A 32 -6.47 12.62 0.03
N ARG A 33 -7.20 11.63 -0.49
CA ARG A 33 -8.66 11.57 -0.41
C ARG A 33 -9.08 10.26 0.26
N PRO A 34 -9.19 10.25 1.60
CA PRO A 34 -9.61 9.06 2.35
C PRO A 34 -10.99 8.58 1.88
N MET A 35 -11.17 7.26 1.90
CA MET A 35 -12.44 6.62 1.55
C MET A 35 -12.59 5.33 2.34
N THR A 36 -13.81 5.06 2.80
CA THR A 36 -14.17 3.81 3.47
C THR A 36 -15.15 3.05 2.59
N SER A 37 -14.94 1.75 2.44
CA SER A 37 -15.93 0.81 1.89
C SER A 37 -16.20 -0.28 2.92
N ILE A 38 -17.42 -0.82 2.91
CA ILE A 38 -17.83 -1.94 3.75
C ILE A 38 -18.23 -3.06 2.82
N SER A 39 -17.46 -4.14 2.83
CA SER A 39 -17.62 -5.28 1.93
C SER A 39 -17.47 -6.57 2.72
N SER A 40 -18.14 -7.63 2.28
CA SER A 40 -17.78 -8.98 2.71
C SER A 40 -16.38 -9.32 2.19
N MET A 41 -15.68 -10.27 2.82
CA MET A 41 -14.37 -10.72 2.32
C MET A 41 -14.46 -11.34 0.91
N ALA A 42 -15.63 -11.89 0.55
CA ALA A 42 -15.83 -12.47 -0.77
C ALA A 42 -15.91 -11.38 -1.86
N ASP A 43 -16.57 -10.26 -1.55
CA ASP A 43 -16.91 -9.22 -2.55
C ASP A 43 -15.92 -8.05 -2.55
N MET A 44 -15.04 -7.97 -1.54
CA MET A 44 -14.10 -6.86 -1.37
C MET A 44 -13.23 -6.56 -2.61
N HIS A 45 -12.86 -7.60 -3.37
CA HIS A 45 -12.08 -7.43 -4.60
C HIS A 45 -12.83 -6.62 -5.67
N GLU A 46 -14.14 -6.81 -5.82
CA GLU A 46 -14.98 -6.07 -6.77
C GLU A 46 -15.03 -4.59 -6.39
N ASP A 47 -15.22 -4.29 -5.10
CA ASP A 47 -15.23 -2.92 -4.59
C ASP A 47 -13.88 -2.21 -4.80
N ILE A 48 -12.77 -2.91 -4.59
CA ILE A 48 -11.42 -2.41 -4.84
C ILE A 48 -11.25 -2.09 -6.34
N CYS A 49 -11.53 -3.04 -7.22
CA CYS A 49 -11.32 -2.89 -8.66
C CYS A 49 -12.25 -1.82 -9.26
N THR A 50 -13.52 -1.83 -8.89
CA THR A 50 -14.50 -0.81 -9.31
C THR A 50 -14.10 0.58 -8.83
N THR A 51 -13.58 0.68 -7.60
CA THR A 51 -13.09 1.97 -7.08
C THR A 51 -11.85 2.45 -7.82
N ALA A 52 -10.91 1.54 -8.12
CA ALA A 52 -9.71 1.85 -8.89
C ALA A 52 -10.07 2.35 -10.29
N GLU A 53 -10.99 1.68 -10.99
CA GLU A 53 -11.48 2.09 -12.30
C GLU A 53 -12.16 3.46 -12.26
N ARG A 54 -13.14 3.63 -11.35
CA ARG A 54 -13.89 4.89 -11.19
C ARG A 54 -12.97 6.08 -10.87
N LYS A 55 -11.93 5.86 -10.07
CA LYS A 55 -10.94 6.89 -9.71
C LYS A 55 -9.80 7.01 -10.71
N ARG A 56 -9.75 6.17 -11.75
CA ARG A 56 -8.64 6.07 -12.71
C ARG A 56 -7.29 5.93 -12.00
N ALA A 57 -7.23 5.04 -11.01
CA ALA A 57 -6.02 4.79 -10.25
C ALA A 57 -4.93 4.25 -11.18
N ALA A 58 -3.72 4.81 -11.10
CA ALA A 58 -2.57 4.30 -11.84
C ALA A 58 -2.03 2.99 -11.26
N MET A 59 -2.24 2.75 -9.96
CA MET A 59 -1.77 1.57 -9.23
C MET A 59 -2.65 1.33 -8.01
N ILE A 60 -2.82 0.05 -7.66
CA ILE A 60 -3.39 -0.40 -6.39
C ILE A 60 -2.27 -0.93 -5.51
N ILE A 61 -2.24 -0.54 -4.23
CA ILE A 61 -1.30 -1.10 -3.25
C ILE A 61 -2.12 -1.86 -2.20
N LEU A 62 -1.87 -3.16 -2.07
CA LEU A 62 -2.53 -4.02 -1.10
C LEU A 62 -1.57 -4.43 0.00
N PRO A 63 -2.01 -4.54 1.26
CA PRO A 63 -1.19 -5.12 2.32
C PRO A 63 -0.94 -6.60 2.04
N PHE A 64 0.22 -7.10 2.47
CA PHE A 64 0.49 -8.53 2.45
C PHE A 64 -0.35 -9.26 3.50
N HIS A 65 -0.87 -10.44 3.14
CA HIS A 65 -1.74 -11.25 4.01
C HIS A 65 -1.06 -11.83 5.26
N LYS A 66 0.27 -11.66 5.37
CA LYS A 66 1.05 -12.08 6.53
C LYS A 66 1.68 -10.88 7.23
N GLN A 67 1.76 -10.96 8.56
CA GLN A 67 2.37 -9.95 9.41
C GLN A 67 3.62 -10.49 10.08
N GLN A 68 4.65 -9.66 10.18
CA GLN A 68 5.89 -10.01 10.85
C GLN A 68 5.70 -10.00 12.37
N ARG A 69 6.09 -11.09 13.04
CA ARG A 69 6.16 -11.20 14.48
C ARG A 69 7.42 -10.54 15.05
N LEU A 70 7.43 -10.37 16.37
CA LEU A 70 8.59 -9.85 17.11
C LEU A 70 9.85 -10.71 16.94
N ASP A 71 9.70 -12.01 16.72
CA ASP A 71 10.79 -12.94 16.44
C ASP A 71 11.25 -12.93 14.96
N GLY A 72 10.66 -12.06 14.13
CA GLY A 72 10.94 -11.96 12.70
C GLY A 72 10.24 -13.01 11.84
N SER A 73 9.51 -13.97 12.44
CA SER A 73 8.73 -14.94 11.69
C SER A 73 7.51 -14.28 11.05
N LEU A 74 7.06 -14.83 9.92
CA LEU A 74 5.96 -14.27 9.15
C LEU A 74 4.73 -15.15 9.31
N GLU A 75 3.70 -14.61 9.96
CA GLU A 75 2.47 -15.37 10.21
C GLU A 75 1.31 -14.89 9.37
N THR A 76 0.52 -15.85 8.90
CA THR A 76 -0.75 -15.54 8.25
C THR A 76 -1.70 -14.95 9.28
N ALA A 77 -1.83 -13.63 9.25
CA ALA A 77 -2.72 -12.90 10.14
C ALA A 77 -4.18 -13.27 9.84
N ARG A 78 -4.56 -13.26 8.55
CA ARG A 78 -5.88 -13.70 8.08
C ARG A 78 -5.79 -14.26 6.66
N THR A 79 -6.18 -15.52 6.49
CA THR A 79 -6.25 -16.20 5.19
C THR A 79 -7.16 -15.49 4.19
N ASP A 80 -8.19 -14.80 4.67
CA ASP A 80 -9.17 -14.09 3.83
C ASP A 80 -8.50 -13.02 2.95
N PHE A 81 -7.50 -12.31 3.48
CA PHE A 81 -6.77 -11.30 2.71
C PHE A 81 -5.92 -11.92 1.60
N GLN A 82 -5.45 -13.16 1.76
CA GLN A 82 -4.76 -13.85 0.68
C GLN A 82 -5.71 -14.08 -0.50
N LEU A 83 -6.96 -14.46 -0.23
CA LEU A 83 -7.97 -14.65 -1.25
C LEU A 83 -8.33 -13.34 -1.94
N VAL A 84 -8.54 -12.26 -1.16
CA VAL A 84 -8.79 -10.92 -1.71
C VAL A 84 -7.64 -10.47 -2.61
N ASN A 85 -6.40 -10.55 -2.13
CA ASN A 85 -5.22 -10.14 -2.91
C ASN A 85 -5.12 -10.91 -4.24
N ARG A 86 -5.37 -12.23 -4.21
CA ARG A 86 -5.34 -13.06 -5.43
C ARG A 86 -6.43 -12.66 -6.43
N ARG A 87 -7.64 -12.33 -5.96
CA ARG A 87 -8.72 -11.88 -6.85
C ARG A 87 -8.43 -10.51 -7.44
N VAL A 88 -7.96 -9.56 -6.63
CA VAL A 88 -7.54 -8.24 -7.13
C VAL A 88 -6.42 -8.36 -8.16
N LEU A 89 -5.42 -9.24 -7.93
CA LEU A 89 -4.36 -9.49 -8.91
C LEU A 89 -4.88 -10.04 -10.26
N GLY A 90 -6.03 -10.73 -10.26
CA GLY A 90 -6.65 -11.25 -11.49
C GLY A 90 -7.51 -10.21 -12.23
N ASP A 91 -8.20 -9.35 -11.48
CA ASP A 91 -9.27 -8.51 -12.02
C ASP A 91 -8.93 -7.00 -12.08
N ALA A 92 -7.77 -6.60 -11.54
CA ALA A 92 -7.42 -5.19 -11.43
C ALA A 92 -7.33 -4.48 -12.79
N PRO A 93 -7.83 -3.24 -12.91
CA PRO A 93 -7.74 -2.44 -14.13
C PRO A 93 -6.37 -1.75 -14.31
N CYS A 94 -5.45 -1.96 -13.37
CA CYS A 94 -4.12 -1.35 -13.35
C CYS A 94 -3.14 -2.19 -12.52
N SER A 95 -1.88 -1.76 -12.48
CA SER A 95 -0.79 -2.39 -11.74
C SER A 95 -1.14 -2.60 -10.26
N VAL A 96 -0.75 -3.75 -9.71
CA VAL A 96 -0.98 -4.09 -8.31
C VAL A 96 0.35 -4.33 -7.59
N GLY A 97 0.64 -3.49 -6.60
CA GLY A 97 1.75 -3.69 -5.68
C GLY A 97 1.29 -4.37 -4.39
N ILE A 98 2.08 -5.31 -3.89
CA ILE A 98 1.86 -5.95 -2.58
C ILE A 98 2.85 -5.39 -1.57
N LEU A 99 2.35 -4.65 -0.58
CA LEU A 99 3.13 -4.07 0.50
C LEU A 99 3.37 -5.09 1.60
N VAL A 100 4.61 -5.57 1.69
CA VAL A 100 5.07 -6.41 2.81
C VAL A 100 5.64 -5.51 3.89
N ASP A 101 4.84 -5.20 4.89
CA ASP A 101 5.30 -4.45 6.05
C ASP A 101 6.14 -5.35 6.99
N ARG A 102 7.39 -4.93 7.20
CA ARG A 102 8.37 -5.60 8.08
C ARG A 102 8.65 -4.78 9.35
N GLY A 103 7.67 -4.03 9.83
CA GLY A 103 7.81 -3.09 10.95
C GLY A 103 8.16 -1.67 10.51
N LEU A 104 7.83 -1.32 9.26
CA LEU A 104 7.89 0.06 8.75
C LEU A 104 6.77 0.86 9.40
N GLY A 105 7.10 1.53 10.50
CA GLY A 105 6.14 2.35 11.25
C GLY A 105 6.15 2.06 12.74
N GLY A 106 7.33 2.07 13.37
CA GLY A 106 7.41 2.15 14.84
C GLY A 106 6.56 3.30 15.40
N THR A 107 6.42 3.39 16.73
CA THR A 107 5.57 4.38 17.40
C THR A 107 5.91 5.85 17.12
N THR A 108 6.99 6.13 16.39
CA THR A 108 7.47 7.46 16.07
C THR A 108 7.06 7.88 14.67
N GLN A 109 6.17 8.88 14.60
CA GLN A 109 5.99 9.66 13.39
C GLN A 109 7.31 10.35 13.03
N VAL A 110 7.96 9.90 11.97
CA VAL A 110 9.15 10.56 11.43
C VAL A 110 8.66 11.71 10.57
N SER A 111 9.00 12.95 10.94
CA SER A 111 8.78 14.13 10.09
C SER A 111 9.33 13.85 8.68
N ALA A 112 8.62 14.28 7.63
CA ALA A 112 9.09 14.17 6.26
C ALA A 112 10.52 14.73 6.08
N SER A 113 10.88 15.78 6.84
CA SER A 113 12.23 16.37 6.85
C SER A 113 13.34 15.46 7.40
N ASN A 114 12.99 14.44 8.20
CA ASN A 114 13.92 13.52 8.86
C ASN A 114 13.86 12.11 8.25
N VAL A 115 13.19 11.97 7.11
CA VAL A 115 13.18 10.73 6.35
C VAL A 115 14.57 10.47 5.79
N SER A 116 15.12 9.30 6.09
CA SER A 116 16.35 8.77 5.50
C SER A 116 16.11 7.31 5.17
N TYR A 117 15.72 7.02 3.93
CA TYR A 117 15.44 5.66 3.46
C TYR A 117 16.30 5.30 2.24
N ASP A 118 16.86 4.10 2.26
CA ASP A 118 17.42 3.46 1.08
C ASP A 118 16.38 2.49 0.50
N ILE A 119 16.01 2.72 -0.75
CA ILE A 119 15.12 1.86 -1.53
C ILE A 119 15.96 1.03 -2.47
N THR A 120 15.65 -0.26 -2.52
CA THR A 120 16.29 -1.20 -3.44
C THR A 120 15.24 -1.80 -4.37
N VAL A 121 15.51 -1.74 -5.68
CA VAL A 121 14.69 -2.39 -6.71
C VAL A 121 15.51 -3.52 -7.34
N LEU A 122 14.97 -4.73 -7.32
CA LEU A 122 15.50 -5.86 -8.07
C LEU A 122 14.86 -5.85 -9.46
N PHE A 123 15.68 -5.96 -10.51
CA PHE A 123 15.24 -5.86 -11.89
C PHE A 123 15.60 -7.14 -12.65
N PHE A 124 14.59 -7.90 -13.07
CA PHE A 124 14.74 -9.16 -13.81
C PHE A 124 14.48 -8.99 -15.31
N GLY A 125 14.07 -7.79 -15.77
CA GLY A 125 13.80 -7.46 -17.18
C GLY A 125 12.33 -7.48 -17.60
N GLY A 126 11.43 -7.85 -16.69
CA GLY A 126 10.00 -7.98 -16.92
C GLY A 126 9.26 -6.64 -17.06
N HIS A 127 7.97 -6.71 -17.40
CA HIS A 127 7.09 -5.54 -17.41
C HIS A 127 6.92 -4.96 -16.00
N ASP A 128 6.62 -5.84 -15.04
CA ASP A 128 6.41 -5.47 -13.64
C ASP A 128 7.67 -4.82 -13.02
N ASP A 129 8.86 -5.25 -13.42
CA ASP A 129 10.12 -4.65 -12.94
C ASP A 129 10.28 -3.20 -13.38
N ARG A 130 9.79 -2.85 -14.57
CA ARG A 130 9.78 -1.45 -15.06
C ARG A 130 8.82 -0.61 -14.25
N GLU A 131 7.66 -1.15 -13.88
CA GLU A 131 6.71 -0.46 -13.01
C GLU A 131 7.25 -0.30 -11.58
N ALA A 132 7.88 -1.34 -11.03
CA ALA A 132 8.54 -1.28 -9.74
C ALA A 132 9.67 -0.24 -9.72
N LEU A 133 10.48 -0.18 -10.78
CA LEU A 133 11.53 0.83 -10.93
C LEU A 133 10.94 2.24 -11.07
N ALA A 134 9.88 2.41 -11.87
CA ALA A 134 9.20 3.69 -11.99
C ALA A 134 8.63 4.15 -10.64
N TYR A 135 8.02 3.25 -9.88
CA TYR A 135 7.50 3.54 -8.55
C TYR A 135 8.60 3.91 -7.56
N GLY A 136 9.72 3.16 -7.53
CA GLY A 136 10.89 3.50 -6.73
C GLY A 136 11.50 4.85 -7.11
N ALA A 137 11.55 5.18 -8.40
CA ALA A 137 12.03 6.47 -8.89
C ALA A 137 11.14 7.63 -8.42
N ARG A 138 9.82 7.43 -8.36
CA ARG A 138 8.88 8.41 -7.77
C ARG A 138 9.14 8.61 -6.28
N MET A 139 9.45 7.56 -5.54
CA MET A 139 9.80 7.69 -4.11
C MET A 139 11.10 8.49 -3.92
N ALA A 140 12.07 8.31 -4.82
CA ALA A 140 13.34 9.04 -4.81
C ALA A 140 13.23 10.53 -5.21
N GLU A 141 12.05 11.02 -5.60
CA GLU A 141 11.81 12.48 -5.71
C GLU A 141 11.89 13.17 -4.33
N HIS A 142 11.77 12.42 -3.22
CA HIS A 142 11.98 12.94 -1.88
C HIS A 142 13.48 13.04 -1.55
N PRO A 143 13.98 14.20 -1.05
CA PRO A 143 15.43 14.43 -0.87
C PRO A 143 16.09 13.49 0.16
N GLY A 144 15.29 12.91 1.06
CA GLY A 144 15.72 11.92 2.05
C GLY A 144 15.67 10.46 1.57
N VAL A 145 15.44 10.20 0.29
CA VAL A 145 15.29 8.86 -0.27
C VAL A 145 16.36 8.59 -1.32
N SER A 146 17.11 7.49 -1.15
CA SER A 146 18.13 7.00 -2.08
C SER A 146 17.62 5.74 -2.78
N LEU A 147 17.75 5.65 -4.10
CA LEU A 147 17.31 4.49 -4.89
C LEU A 147 18.51 3.74 -5.49
N LYS A 148 18.56 2.42 -5.28
CA LYS A 148 19.53 1.52 -5.91
C LYS A 148 18.79 0.45 -6.70
N GLY A 149 19.17 0.28 -7.97
CA GLY A 149 18.67 -0.80 -8.84
C GLY A 149 19.72 -1.90 -8.99
N TYR A 150 19.32 -3.16 -8.85
CA TYR A 150 20.17 -4.32 -9.11
C TYR A 150 19.56 -5.17 -10.20
N SER A 151 20.26 -5.32 -11.32
CA SER A 151 19.86 -6.24 -12.38
C SER A 151 20.29 -7.66 -12.01
N VAL A 152 19.34 -8.59 -12.01
CA VAL A 152 19.63 -10.00 -11.77
C VAL A 152 19.84 -10.68 -13.12
N LEU A 153 21.10 -11.04 -13.40
CA LEU A 153 21.46 -11.78 -14.60
C LEU A 153 21.29 -13.27 -14.30
N SER A 154 20.54 -13.99 -15.15
CA SER A 154 20.57 -15.45 -15.13
C SER A 154 21.74 -15.92 -15.98
N GLU A 155 22.57 -16.81 -15.42
CA GLU A 155 23.47 -17.63 -16.23
C GLU A 155 22.60 -18.67 -16.94
N THR A 156 22.68 -18.70 -18.27
CA THR A 156 22.00 -19.70 -19.13
C THR A 156 22.95 -20.83 -19.47
#